data_AF-A0A7R9PEP7-F1
#
_entry.id   AF-A0A7R9PEP7-F1
#
_cell.length_a   1.000
_cell.length_b   1.000
_cell.length_c   1.000
_cell.angle_alpha   90.00
_cell.angle_beta   90.00
_cell.angle_gamma   90.00
#
_symmetry.space_group_name_H-M   'P 1'
#
loop_
_entity.id
_entity.type
_entity.pdbx_description
1 polymer ?
#
loop_
_entity_poly.entity_id
_entity_poly.type
_entity_poly.pdbx_seq_one_letter_code
_entity_poly.pdbx_strand_id
1 'polypeptide(L)'
;MLLPYKKLYENASEFMTKHEMWMSSQVGSFDPEAIDTDVATYFRTIYKLEKTFSDLPAVKQLSGTIRLKIEAFREHMPIVQTLGNPGMKDRHWERVSEIVGFPIKAGPDLTLAKIMEELSSSESKEEVQDVMTEEKEDTSWRMVVMN
;
A
#
# COMPACT_ATOMS: atom_id res chain seq x y z
N MET A 1 -5.42 -13.40 -30.95
CA MET A 1 -4.86 -12.03 -30.87
C MET A 1 -5.51 -11.13 -29.82
N LEU A 2 -6.71 -11.40 -29.30
CA LEU A 2 -7.39 -10.52 -28.31
C LEU A 2 -7.03 -10.77 -26.83
N LEU A 3 -6.42 -11.92 -26.52
CA LEU A 3 -6.15 -12.33 -25.14
C LEU A 3 -5.27 -11.34 -24.35
N PRO A 4 -4.20 -10.75 -24.90
CA PRO A 4 -3.39 -9.76 -24.18
C PRO A 4 -4.16 -8.48 -23.83
N TYR A 5 -5.05 -8.03 -24.74
CA TYR A 5 -5.89 -6.84 -24.53
C TYR A 5 -6.92 -7.07 -23.44
N LYS A 6 -7.60 -8.22 -23.49
CA LYS A 6 -8.53 -8.63 -22.44
C LYS A 6 -7.83 -8.68 -21.09
N LYS A 7 -6.65 -9.30 -21.02
CA LYS A 7 -5.87 -9.40 -19.78
C LYS A 7 -5.45 -8.03 -19.26
N LEU A 8 -5.02 -7.11 -20.14
CA LEU A 8 -4.69 -5.73 -19.77
C LEU A 8 -5.91 -5.04 -19.15
N TYR A 9 -7.06 -5.09 -19.82
CA TYR A 9 -8.28 -4.47 -19.35
C TYR A 9 -8.73 -5.02 -17.99
N GLU A 10 -8.78 -6.35 -17.84
CA GLU A 10 -9.20 -7.00 -16.59
C GLU A 10 -8.29 -6.61 -15.43
N ASN A 11 -6.96 -6.69 -15.61
CA ASN A 11 -6.02 -6.36 -14.54
C ASN A 11 -6.04 -4.86 -14.19
N ALA A 12 -6.17 -3.99 -15.20
CA ALA A 12 -6.25 -2.56 -14.97
C ALA A 12 -7.55 -2.18 -14.24
N SER A 13 -8.68 -2.72 -14.68
CA SER A 13 -9.99 -2.46 -14.07
C SER A 13 -10.05 -2.98 -12.64
N GLU A 14 -9.53 -4.19 -12.40
CA GLU A 14 -9.53 -4.79 -11.07
C GLU A 14 -8.61 -4.01 -10.12
N PHE A 15 -7.39 -3.65 -10.54
CA PHE A 15 -6.50 -2.80 -9.76
C PHE A 15 -7.17 -1.47 -9.42
N MET A 16 -7.75 -0.76 -10.38
CA MET A 16 -8.37 0.55 -10.14
C MET A 16 -9.55 0.44 -9.16
N THR A 17 -10.36 -0.63 -9.27
CA THR A 17 -11.48 -0.89 -8.36
C THR A 17 -11.00 -1.18 -6.95
N LYS A 18 -10.02 -2.07 -6.81
CA LYS A 18 -9.46 -2.42 -5.49
C LYS A 18 -8.70 -1.25 -4.88
N HIS A 19 -7.94 -0.51 -5.66
CA HIS A 19 -7.24 0.70 -5.22
C HIS A 19 -8.22 1.71 -4.63
N GLU A 20 -9.32 2.02 -5.34
CA GLU A 20 -10.37 2.91 -4.80
C GLU A 20 -10.91 2.38 -3.48
N MET A 21 -11.26 1.09 -3.42
CA MET A 21 -11.78 0.44 -2.22
C MET A 21 -10.79 0.50 -1.04
N TRP A 22 -9.51 0.23 -1.26
CA TRP A 22 -8.49 0.31 -0.22
C TRP A 22 -8.31 1.74 0.28
N MET A 23 -8.29 2.72 -0.64
CA MET A 23 -8.08 4.13 -0.32
C MET A 23 -9.27 4.76 0.41
N SER A 24 -10.50 4.34 0.08
CA SER A 24 -11.73 4.88 0.69
C SER A 24 -12.13 4.20 1.99
N SER A 25 -11.54 3.05 2.33
CA SER A 25 -11.88 2.30 3.54
C SER A 25 -11.06 2.76 4.73
N GLN A 26 -11.60 2.51 5.94
CA GLN A 26 -10.88 2.74 7.19
C GLN A 26 -9.55 1.97 7.18
N VAL A 27 -8.48 2.62 7.66
CA VAL A 27 -7.17 1.98 7.81
C VAL A 27 -7.26 0.71 8.67
N GLY A 28 -6.60 -0.37 8.24
CA GLY A 28 -6.66 -1.67 8.92
C GLY A 28 -7.91 -2.51 8.62
N SER A 29 -8.81 -2.06 7.75
CA SER A 29 -9.98 -2.87 7.32
C SER A 29 -9.61 -4.05 6.42
N PHE A 30 -8.40 -4.04 5.84
CA PHE A 30 -7.91 -5.06 4.94
C PHE A 30 -6.56 -5.58 5.43
N ASP A 31 -6.31 -6.87 5.18
CA ASP A 31 -5.03 -7.50 5.44
C ASP A 31 -3.93 -6.88 4.55
N PRO A 32 -2.89 -6.24 5.14
CA PRO A 32 -1.81 -5.65 4.37
C PRO A 32 -1.04 -6.65 3.48
N GLU A 33 -0.91 -7.91 3.89
CA GLU A 33 -0.21 -8.94 3.10
C GLU A 33 -1.02 -9.33 1.86
N ALA A 34 -2.35 -9.36 1.99
CA ALA A 34 -3.23 -9.59 0.86
C ALA A 34 -3.16 -8.43 -0.15
N ILE A 35 -3.13 -7.17 0.33
CA ILE A 35 -2.94 -5.99 -0.52
C ILE A 35 -1.59 -6.09 -1.25
N ASP A 36 -0.49 -6.37 -0.55
CA ASP A 36 0.84 -6.49 -1.18
C ASP A 36 0.86 -7.55 -2.29
N THR A 37 0.28 -8.71 -2.00
CA THR A 37 0.18 -9.83 -2.95
C THR A 37 -0.58 -9.44 -4.21
N ASP A 38 -1.73 -8.78 -4.05
CA ASP A 38 -2.55 -8.30 -5.17
C ASP A 38 -1.78 -7.26 -6.00
N VAL A 39 -1.23 -6.24 -5.36
CA VAL A 39 -0.49 -5.15 -6.01
C VAL A 39 0.73 -5.69 -6.77
N ALA A 40 1.50 -6.59 -6.15
CA ALA A 40 2.64 -7.24 -6.80
C ALA A 40 2.22 -8.08 -8.01
N THR A 41 1.06 -8.74 -7.95
CA THR A 41 0.50 -9.52 -9.05
C THR A 41 0.08 -8.63 -10.22
N TYR A 42 -0.63 -7.53 -9.96
CA TYR A 42 -1.00 -6.56 -10.99
C TYR A 42 0.25 -5.93 -11.63
N PHE A 43 1.22 -5.50 -10.83
CA PHE A 43 2.45 -4.90 -11.33
C PHE A 43 3.20 -5.84 -12.29
N ARG A 44 3.46 -7.09 -11.88
CA ARG A 44 4.17 -8.09 -12.70
C ARG A 44 3.42 -8.37 -14.00
N THR A 45 2.09 -8.46 -13.93
CA THR A 45 1.25 -8.73 -15.10
C THR A 45 1.28 -7.57 -16.09
N ILE A 46 1.05 -6.34 -15.62
CA ILE A 46 1.03 -5.14 -16.48
C ILE A 46 2.42 -4.87 -17.07
N TYR A 47 3.49 -5.03 -16.29
CA TYR A 47 4.87 -4.89 -16.79
C TYR A 47 5.18 -5.87 -17.94
N LYS A 48 4.73 -7.12 -17.83
CA LYS A 48 4.89 -8.11 -18.91
C LYS A 48 4.05 -7.76 -20.14
N LEU A 49 2.83 -7.25 -19.94
CA LEU A 49 1.95 -6.82 -21.02
C LEU A 49 2.51 -5.60 -21.75
N GLU A 50 3.05 -4.61 -21.03
CA GLU A 50 3.72 -3.44 -21.62
C GLU A 50 4.82 -3.86 -22.60
N LYS A 51 5.65 -4.85 -22.23
CA LYS A 51 6.67 -5.43 -23.13
C LYS A 51 6.06 -6.17 -24.32
N THR A 52 4.95 -6.89 -24.11
CA THR A 52 4.22 -7.58 -25.18
C THR A 52 3.70 -6.61 -26.23
N PHE A 53 3.35 -5.39 -25.83
CA PHE A 53 2.85 -4.34 -26.71
C PHE A 53 3.96 -3.43 -27.28
N SER A 54 5.23 -3.87 -27.30
CA SER A 54 6.37 -3.05 -27.76
C SER A 54 6.15 -2.39 -29.11
N ASP A 55 5.49 -3.09 -30.03
CA ASP A 55 5.29 -2.70 -31.42
C ASP A 55 3.99 -1.90 -31.63
N LEU A 56 3.24 -1.64 -30.55
CA LEU A 56 1.97 -0.92 -30.54
C LEU A 56 2.07 0.28 -29.59
N PRO A 57 2.58 1.43 -30.06
CA PRO A 57 2.93 2.57 -29.21
C PRO A 57 1.81 3.03 -28.27
N ALA A 58 0.58 3.14 -28.77
CA ALA A 58 -0.55 3.59 -27.97
C ALA A 58 -0.89 2.62 -26.81
N VAL A 59 -0.89 1.31 -27.08
CA VAL A 59 -1.23 0.29 -26.08
C VAL A 59 -0.09 0.13 -25.07
N LYS A 60 1.16 0.25 -25.53
CA LYS A 60 2.33 0.30 -24.67
C LYS A 60 2.27 1.47 -23.71
N GLN A 61 1.98 2.67 -24.21
CA GLN A 61 1.86 3.88 -23.39
C GLN A 61 0.75 3.75 -22.33
N LEU A 62 -0.41 3.21 -22.72
CA LEU A 62 -1.50 2.91 -21.79
C LEU A 62 -1.04 1.93 -20.70
N SER A 63 -0.40 0.83 -21.09
CA SER A 63 0.12 -0.18 -20.15
C SER A 63 1.14 0.42 -19.18
N GLY A 64 2.06 1.24 -19.69
CA GLY A 64 3.04 1.96 -18.87
C GLY A 64 2.40 2.94 -17.89
N THR A 65 1.35 3.65 -18.32
CA THR A 65 0.59 4.56 -17.42
C THR A 65 -0.05 3.80 -16.26
N ILE A 66 -0.65 2.64 -16.54
CA ILE A 66 -1.24 1.78 -15.50
C ILE A 66 -0.15 1.24 -14.58
N ARG A 67 0.99 0.79 -15.15
CA ARG A 67 2.13 0.32 -14.35
C ARG A 67 2.63 1.37 -13.38
N LEU A 68 2.83 2.60 -13.84
CA LEU A 68 3.31 3.71 -13.00
C LEU A 68 2.34 4.04 -11.87
N LYS A 69 1.02 3.92 -12.10
CA LYS A 69 0.02 4.05 -11.02
C LYS A 69 0.16 2.95 -9.97
N ILE A 70 0.34 1.70 -10.40
CA ILE A 70 0.56 0.57 -9.48
C ILE A 70 1.87 0.78 -8.71
N GLU A 71 2.93 1.23 -9.38
CA GLU A 71 4.23 1.51 -8.79
C GLU A 71 4.16 2.62 -7.73
N ALA A 72 3.48 3.72 -8.02
CA ALA A 72 3.24 4.77 -7.04
C ALA A 72 2.51 4.26 -5.79
N PHE A 73 1.49 3.39 -5.96
CA PHE A 73 0.82 2.78 -4.81
C PHE A 73 1.77 1.85 -4.00
N ARG A 74 2.67 1.13 -4.68
CA ARG A 74 3.66 0.26 -4.01
C ARG A 74 4.59 1.00 -3.08
N GLU A 75 4.94 2.25 -3.39
CA GLU A 75 5.76 3.09 -2.52
C GLU A 75 5.11 3.37 -1.17
N HIS A 76 3.78 3.21 -1.06
CA HIS A 76 3.04 3.38 0.18
C HIS A 76 2.85 2.07 0.97
N MET A 77 3.25 0.91 0.43
CA MET A 77 3.07 -0.37 1.11
C MET A 77 3.69 -0.47 2.52
N PRO A 78 4.86 0.15 2.81
CA PRO A 78 5.38 0.17 4.17
C PRO A 78 4.40 0.80 5.17
N ILE A 79 3.73 1.88 4.78
CA ILE A 79 2.71 2.56 5.60
C ILE A 79 1.47 1.67 5.76
N VAL A 80 1.02 1.03 4.68
CA VAL A 80 -0.11 0.10 4.70
C VAL A 80 0.16 -1.07 5.66
N GLN A 81 1.37 -1.65 5.61
CA GLN A 81 1.78 -2.72 6.51
C GLN A 81 1.89 -2.26 7.97
N THR A 82 2.40 -1.05 8.21
CA THR A 82 2.54 -0.50 9.56
C THR A 82 1.17 -0.22 10.19
N LEU A 83 0.35 0.58 9.52
CA LEU A 83 -0.90 1.10 10.10
C LEU A 83 -2.08 0.14 9.94
N GLY A 84 -1.99 -0.80 9.00
CA GLY A 84 -2.96 -1.88 8.84
C GLY A 84 -2.70 -3.09 9.75
N ASN A 85 -1.65 -3.08 10.58
CA ASN A 85 -1.34 -4.18 11.47
C ASN A 85 -2.38 -4.29 12.60
N PRO A 86 -3.10 -5.44 12.75
CA PRO A 86 -4.07 -5.61 13.82
C PRO A 86 -3.44 -5.59 15.23
N GLY A 87 -2.12 -5.72 15.34
CA GLY A 87 -1.37 -5.55 16.58
C GLY A 87 -1.18 -4.10 17.03
N MET A 88 -1.70 -3.11 16.28
CA MET A 88 -1.66 -1.70 16.67
C MET A 88 -2.43 -1.45 17.97
N LYS A 89 -1.76 -0.81 18.95
CA LYS A 89 -2.32 -0.41 20.25
C LYS A 89 -2.38 1.10 20.33
N ASP A 90 -3.16 1.63 21.28
CA ASP A 90 -3.33 3.07 21.47
C ASP A 90 -2.00 3.83 21.54
N ARG A 91 -1.01 3.32 22.29
CA ARG A 91 0.34 3.91 22.36
C ARG A 91 1.05 4.04 21.00
N HIS A 92 0.79 3.13 20.05
CA HIS A 92 1.41 3.19 18.72
C HIS A 92 0.75 4.30 17.90
N TRP A 93 -0.58 4.43 18.01
CA TRP A 93 -1.32 5.52 17.37
C TRP A 93 -0.94 6.89 17.94
N GLU A 94 -0.67 6.98 19.24
CA GLU A 94 -0.15 8.19 19.88
C GLU A 94 1.22 8.58 19.31
N ARG A 95 2.18 7.64 19.25
CA ARG A 95 3.52 7.93 18.71
C ARG A 95 3.49 8.27 17.22
N VAL A 96 2.65 7.60 16.44
CA VAL A 96 2.41 7.98 15.04
C VAL A 96 1.81 9.40 14.97
N SER A 97 0.84 9.73 15.82
CA SER A 97 0.27 11.09 15.86
C SER A 97 1.31 12.18 16.20
N GLU A 98 2.26 11.86 17.08
CA GLU A 98 3.37 12.77 17.43
C GLU A 98 4.29 13.04 16.24
N ILE A 99 4.67 11.99 15.49
CA ILE A 99 5.51 12.10 14.30
C ILE A 99 4.82 12.96 13.23
N VAL A 100 3.55 12.70 12.96
CA VAL A 100 2.85 13.39 11.87
C VAL A 100 2.32 14.77 12.32
N GLY A 101 2.32 15.05 13.63
CA GLY A 101 1.95 16.36 14.17
C GLY A 101 0.44 16.62 14.25
N PHE A 102 -0.40 15.59 14.06
CA PHE A 102 -1.84 15.67 14.28
C PHE A 102 -2.42 14.33 14.78
N PRO A 103 -3.61 14.34 15.41
CA PRO A 103 -4.21 13.13 15.95
C PRO A 103 -4.60 12.12 14.85
N ILE A 104 -3.83 11.04 14.74
CA ILE A 104 -4.15 9.85 13.96
C ILE A 104 -4.71 8.82 14.95
N LYS A 105 -6.03 8.69 14.99
CA LYS A 105 -6.69 7.64 15.78
C LYS A 105 -7.43 6.68 14.85
N ALA A 106 -7.24 5.38 15.07
CA ALA A 106 -8.08 4.37 14.45
C ALA A 106 -9.56 4.68 14.75
N GLY A 107 -10.28 5.07 13.72
CA GLY A 107 -11.68 5.45 13.77
C GLY A 107 -12.31 5.29 12.39
N PRO A 108 -13.64 5.20 12.32
CA PRO A 108 -14.34 4.92 11.06
C PRO A 108 -14.06 5.97 9.97
N ASP A 109 -13.67 7.19 10.36
CA ASP A 109 -13.40 8.28 9.43
C ASP A 109 -11.94 8.36 8.97
N LEU A 110 -11.02 7.60 9.56
CA LEU A 110 -9.60 7.61 9.20
C LEU A 110 -9.34 6.60 8.07
N THR A 111 -9.45 7.08 6.83
CA THR A 111 -9.21 6.27 5.64
C THR A 111 -7.73 6.21 5.27
N LEU A 112 -7.35 5.19 4.50
CA LEU A 112 -5.99 5.08 3.99
C LEU A 112 -5.61 6.31 3.13
N ALA A 113 -6.54 6.85 2.34
CA ALA A 113 -6.31 8.06 1.54
C ALA A 113 -5.92 9.26 2.40
N LYS A 114 -6.64 9.52 3.49
CA LYS A 114 -6.33 10.63 4.41
C LYS A 114 -4.93 10.48 4.99
N ILE A 115 -4.58 9.28 5.44
CA ILE A 115 -3.25 9.01 5.97
C ILE A 115 -2.16 9.26 4.92
N MET A 116 -2.37 8.82 3.66
CA MET A 116 -1.39 9.01 2.60
C MET A 116 -1.20 10.48 2.21
N GLU A 117 -2.27 11.28 2.23
CA GLU A 117 -2.23 12.72 1.98
C GLU A 117 -1.42 13.46 3.05
N GLU A 118 -1.67 13.10 4.30
CA GLU A 118 -1.03 13.69 5.46
C GLU A 118 0.44 13.25 5.62
N LEU A 119 0.76 11.99 5.28
CA LEU A 119 2.12 11.45 5.23
C LEU A 119 2.83 11.77 3.91
N SER A 120 2.52 12.90 3.26
CA SER A 120 3.06 13.20 1.94
C SER A 120 4.56 13.52 1.94
N SER A 121 5.16 13.94 3.06
CA SER A 121 6.61 14.19 3.18
C SER A 121 7.40 12.88 3.36
N SER A 122 8.54 12.75 2.69
CA SER A 122 9.40 11.56 2.82
C SER A 122 9.90 11.34 4.26
N GLU A 123 10.18 12.43 4.97
CA GLU A 123 10.67 12.40 6.36
C GLU A 123 9.64 11.77 7.30
N SER A 124 8.36 12.17 7.19
CA SER A 124 7.28 11.60 8.00
C SER A 124 7.07 10.10 7.74
N LYS A 125 7.26 9.65 6.49
CA LYS A 125 7.13 8.24 6.11
C LYS A 125 8.24 7.36 6.71
N GLU A 126 9.45 7.88 6.82
CA GLU A 126 10.61 7.18 7.38
C GLU A 126 10.48 7.04 8.89
N GLU A 127 10.15 8.14 9.59
CA GLU A 127 9.95 8.11 11.05
C GLU A 127 8.82 7.16 11.49
N VAL A 128 7.70 7.12 10.75
CA VAL A 128 6.61 6.17 11.02
C VAL A 128 7.06 4.71 10.82
N GLN A 129 7.97 4.45 9.89
CA GLN A 129 8.50 3.10 9.67
C GLN A 129 9.45 2.69 10.80
N ASP A 130 10.32 3.60 11.26
CA ASP A 130 11.29 3.35 12.34
C ASP A 130 10.62 3.05 13.68
N VAL A 131 9.56 3.78 14.03
CA VAL A 131 8.79 3.49 15.25
C VAL A 131 8.20 2.08 15.24
N MET A 132 7.84 1.57 14.06
CA MET A 132 7.23 0.25 13.94
C MET A 132 8.26 -0.88 13.89
N THR A 133 9.46 -0.66 13.33
CA THR A 133 10.55 -1.64 13.38
C THR A 133 11.04 -1.83 14.81
N GLU A 134 11.21 -0.74 15.58
CA GLU A 134 11.56 -0.79 17.00
C GLU A 134 10.56 -1.64 17.83
N GLU A 135 9.25 -1.48 17.61
CA GLU A 135 8.22 -2.23 18.36
C GLU A 135 8.07 -3.69 17.90
N LYS A 136 8.27 -3.98 16.61
CA LYS A 136 8.34 -5.37 16.12
C LYS A 136 9.50 -6.12 16.79
N GLU A 137 10.65 -5.45 16.93
CA GLU A 137 11.80 -5.97 17.65
C GLU A 137 11.50 -6.13 19.15
N ASP A 138 10.98 -5.13 19.85
CA ASP A 138 10.65 -5.22 21.28
C ASP A 138 9.62 -6.33 21.58
N THR A 139 8.59 -6.48 20.73
CA THR A 139 7.61 -7.56 20.85
C THR A 139 8.24 -8.94 20.60
N SER A 140 9.13 -9.05 19.62
CA SER A 140 9.86 -10.29 19.31
C SER A 140 10.83 -10.67 20.42
N TRP A 141 11.63 -9.71 20.93
CA TRP A 141 12.54 -9.90 22.06
C TRP A 141 11.79 -10.33 23.33
N ARG A 142 10.64 -9.71 23.62
CA ARG A 142 9.79 -10.12 24.75
C ARG A 142 9.32 -11.57 24.66
N MET A 143 8.98 -12.06 23.46
CA MET A 143 8.57 -13.45 23.27
C MET A 143 9.74 -14.44 23.37
N VAL A 144 10.96 -14.04 22.98
CA VAL A 144 12.16 -14.88 23.07
C VAL A 144 12.69 -14.98 24.50
N VAL A 145 12.59 -13.92 25.30
CA VAL A 145 13.12 -13.88 26.67
C VAL A 145 12.16 -14.52 27.70
N MET A 146 10.89 -14.76 27.33
CA MET A 146 9.87 -15.38 28.19
C MET A 146 9.70 -16.91 28.00
N ASN A 147 10.52 -17.55 27.16
CA ASN A 147 10.58 -19.01 26.97
C ASN A 147 11.94 -19.56 27.42
#